data_AF-A0A2K9A4F4-F1
#
_entry.id   AF-A0A2K9A4F4-F1
#
_cell.length_a   1.000
_cell.length_b   1.000
_cell.length_c   1.000
_cell.angle_alpha   90.00
_cell.angle_beta   90.00
_cell.angle_gamma   90.00
#
_symmetry.space_group_name_H-M   'P 1'
#
loop_
_entity.id
_entity.type
_entity.pdbx_description
1 polymer ?
#
loop_
_entity_poly.entity_id
_entity_poly.type
_entity_poly.pdbx_seq_one_letter_code
_entity_poly.pdbx_strand_id
1 'polypeptide(L)'
;MMKKTLVLLLVVLSVLTLAGCQDGEQEVTDTVKPVISGTHDVNLVLGDEAPNWLEGITATDDVDGDINVDVDASDVNLEVAGMYDVIYTATDEAGNTETVTIKVTINDPEVDAFYVSLTSLEGTELMNETIEFDADLETPIVELIDGVIDLDYTVFDFGTMINGVDGHYPKEYGASNNYYYQIIVDGTPIMTGLDQVVYQDDMTIEFVETSTLSELDQQVDDFIYDFIDNHMDSYLIDQGPDYYVLTAAYQLYQKGYITTNITESYVYDPVEITNAYLSDLTVGQILRLALFMKVEGWDLTPVKDYLLTLEVTNPYEITSYLQALMIVGETNETIALELIQNDFLDPDFVGMSYSALYGYDSITGFDTYLTDSYAYLSAALSEDGIVSWGNANAASTATIILGLVAQGINPEDEAYQTNAVGLVEALMAYESDGAFKWMLTDENADLMFSTPQAFNALVAYKLSRDVWGFPATHLFDLD
;
A
#
# COMPACT_ATOMS: atom_id res chain seq x y z
N MET A 1 -62.53 12.26 -3.49
CA MET A 1 -62.99 12.14 -4.90
C MET A 1 -62.61 10.74 -5.37
N MET A 2 -63.40 9.70 -5.14
CA MET A 2 -64.57 9.29 -5.95
C MET A 2 -64.35 9.39 -7.46
N LYS A 3 -64.25 8.23 -8.13
CA LYS A 3 -65.21 7.84 -9.17
C LYS A 3 -65.28 6.31 -9.30
N LYS A 4 -66.43 5.78 -8.88
CA LYS A 4 -66.96 4.45 -9.19
C LYS A 4 -67.46 4.43 -10.63
N THR A 5 -67.45 3.27 -11.30
CA THR A 5 -68.58 2.92 -12.18
C THR A 5 -68.84 1.42 -12.15
N LEU A 6 -70.01 1.09 -11.60
CA LEU A 6 -70.73 -0.18 -11.68
C LEU A 6 -71.87 0.06 -12.67
N VAL A 7 -72.11 -0.86 -13.60
CA VAL A 7 -73.35 -0.86 -14.41
C VAL A 7 -74.07 -2.19 -14.20
N LEU A 8 -75.37 -2.07 -13.98
CA LEU A 8 -76.34 -3.05 -13.51
C LEU A 8 -77.54 -3.04 -14.47
N LEU A 9 -78.31 -4.14 -14.45
CA LEU A 9 -79.73 -4.28 -14.89
C LEU A 9 -79.92 -4.50 -16.41
N LEU A 10 -80.78 -5.40 -16.91
CA LEU A 10 -82.19 -5.58 -16.55
C LEU A 10 -82.78 -6.95 -16.98
N VAL A 11 -83.71 -7.43 -16.16
CA VAL A 11 -84.65 -8.55 -16.33
C VAL A 11 -85.71 -8.27 -17.41
N VAL A 12 -86.12 -9.26 -18.23
CA VAL A 12 -87.55 -9.43 -18.61
C VAL A 12 -87.90 -10.92 -18.81
N LEU A 13 -88.91 -11.33 -18.05
CA LEU A 13 -89.70 -12.55 -18.15
C LEU A 13 -90.84 -12.34 -19.17
N SER A 14 -91.09 -13.26 -20.09
CA SER A 14 -92.44 -13.43 -20.67
C SER A 14 -92.65 -14.85 -21.18
N VAL A 15 -93.53 -15.57 -20.47
CA VAL A 15 -94.16 -16.82 -20.88
C VAL A 15 -95.29 -16.50 -21.86
N LEU A 16 -95.35 -17.22 -22.99
CA LEU A 16 -96.59 -17.53 -23.68
C LEU A 16 -96.38 -18.79 -24.53
N THR A 17 -97.04 -19.87 -24.09
CA THR A 17 -97.18 -21.13 -24.81
C THR A 17 -98.34 -21.04 -25.80
N LEU A 18 -98.17 -21.62 -26.99
CA LEU A 18 -99.26 -22.30 -27.71
C LEU A 18 -98.67 -23.24 -28.76
N ALA A 19 -99.30 -24.42 -28.83
CA ALA A 19 -98.81 -25.66 -29.38
C ALA A 19 -98.88 -25.75 -30.91
N GLY A 20 -98.02 -26.62 -31.46
CA GLY A 20 -98.16 -27.22 -32.78
C GLY A 20 -97.10 -28.32 -32.98
N CYS A 21 -97.52 -29.58 -32.93
CA CYS A 21 -96.68 -30.75 -33.27
C CYS A 21 -96.31 -30.77 -34.75
N GLN A 22 -95.08 -31.16 -35.10
CA GLN A 22 -94.75 -32.35 -35.91
C GLN A 22 -93.24 -32.48 -36.24
N ASP A 23 -92.69 -33.65 -35.89
CA ASP A 23 -91.67 -34.49 -36.58
C ASP A 23 -90.32 -33.92 -37.10
N GLY A 24 -89.22 -34.57 -36.66
CA GLY A 24 -88.05 -34.87 -37.52
C GLY A 24 -86.67 -34.35 -37.09
N GLU A 25 -85.73 -35.30 -36.92
CA GLU A 25 -84.24 -35.21 -36.84
C GLU A 25 -83.57 -34.76 -35.52
N GLN A 26 -82.73 -35.66 -34.99
CA GLN A 26 -81.95 -35.50 -33.75
C GLN A 26 -80.48 -35.29 -34.16
N GLU A 27 -79.98 -34.06 -34.03
CA GLU A 27 -78.54 -33.79 -34.18
C GLU A 27 -77.77 -34.34 -32.98
N VAL A 28 -76.69 -35.06 -33.25
CA VAL A 28 -75.76 -35.55 -32.23
C VAL A 28 -74.77 -34.42 -31.97
N THR A 29 -74.90 -33.74 -30.83
CA THR A 29 -73.95 -32.69 -30.44
C THR A 29 -72.71 -33.33 -29.84
N ASP A 30 -71.55 -33.09 -30.45
CA ASP A 30 -70.27 -33.43 -29.87
C ASP A 30 -69.97 -32.53 -28.65
N THR A 31 -69.45 -33.13 -27.58
CA THR A 31 -69.20 -32.48 -26.28
C THR A 31 -67.93 -33.00 -25.60
N VAL A 32 -67.19 -33.90 -26.25
CA VAL A 32 -65.95 -34.47 -25.71
C VAL A 32 -64.80 -33.56 -26.09
N LYS A 33 -63.80 -33.43 -25.21
CA LYS A 33 -62.63 -32.60 -25.50
C LYS A 33 -61.52 -33.44 -26.16
N PRO A 34 -60.66 -32.83 -26.99
CA PRO A 34 -59.44 -33.48 -27.46
C PRO A 34 -58.51 -33.95 -26.34
N VAL A 35 -57.72 -34.98 -26.61
CA VAL A 35 -56.67 -35.47 -25.70
C VAL A 35 -55.30 -35.11 -26.24
N ILE A 36 -54.55 -34.27 -25.53
CA ILE A 36 -53.16 -33.91 -25.87
C ILE A 36 -52.20 -34.96 -25.29
N SER A 37 -51.24 -35.43 -26.10
CA SER A 37 -50.24 -36.45 -25.75
C SER A 37 -48.83 -36.00 -26.14
N GLY A 38 -47.81 -36.49 -25.41
CA GLY A 38 -46.39 -36.20 -25.66
C GLY A 38 -45.78 -35.10 -24.78
N THR A 39 -46.60 -34.41 -23.99
CA THR A 39 -46.17 -33.33 -23.09
C THR A 39 -45.34 -33.86 -21.92
N HIS A 40 -44.22 -33.18 -21.63
CA HIS A 40 -43.37 -33.44 -20.48
C HIS A 40 -42.69 -32.12 -20.07
N ASP A 41 -42.27 -32.04 -18.81
CA ASP A 41 -41.49 -30.89 -18.33
C ASP A 41 -40.11 -30.88 -18.97
N VAL A 42 -39.57 -29.68 -19.20
CA VAL A 42 -38.31 -29.44 -19.92
C VAL A 42 -37.32 -28.75 -18.98
N ASN A 43 -36.05 -29.16 -19.02
CA ASN A 43 -34.96 -28.50 -18.29
C ASN A 43 -33.94 -27.96 -19.29
N LEU A 44 -33.60 -26.68 -19.19
CA LEU A 44 -32.61 -25.97 -20.01
C LEU A 44 -31.62 -25.22 -19.10
N VAL A 45 -30.49 -24.80 -19.66
CA VAL A 45 -29.51 -23.91 -19.01
C VAL A 45 -29.67 -22.49 -19.58
N LEU A 46 -29.34 -21.48 -18.78
CA LEU A 46 -29.36 -20.07 -19.20
C LEU A 46 -28.54 -19.88 -20.50
N GLY A 47 -29.16 -19.25 -21.50
CA GLY A 47 -28.55 -19.02 -22.82
C GLY A 47 -28.68 -20.16 -23.84
N ASP A 48 -29.35 -21.27 -23.50
CA ASP A 48 -29.69 -22.31 -24.49
C ASP A 48 -30.57 -21.75 -25.63
N GLU A 49 -30.44 -22.33 -26.83
CA GLU A 49 -31.33 -22.05 -27.95
C GLU A 49 -32.74 -22.63 -27.71
N ALA A 50 -33.77 -21.89 -28.12
CA ALA A 50 -35.16 -22.33 -27.90
C ALA A 50 -35.47 -23.65 -28.62
N PRO A 51 -35.99 -24.69 -27.92
CA PRO A 51 -36.38 -25.94 -28.54
C PRO A 51 -37.64 -25.78 -29.41
N ASN A 52 -37.88 -26.75 -30.30
CA ASN A 52 -39.15 -26.82 -31.01
C ASN A 52 -40.26 -27.35 -30.08
N TRP A 53 -41.04 -26.44 -29.51
CA TRP A 53 -42.09 -26.77 -28.54
C TRP A 53 -43.18 -27.74 -29.04
N LEU A 54 -43.36 -27.89 -30.35
CA LEU A 54 -44.36 -28.80 -30.93
C LEU A 54 -43.77 -30.17 -31.31
N GLU A 55 -42.47 -30.40 -31.13
CA GLU A 55 -41.85 -31.67 -31.48
C GLU A 55 -42.39 -32.82 -30.61
N GLY A 56 -43.00 -33.82 -31.25
CA GLY A 56 -43.55 -35.00 -30.56
C GLY A 56 -44.89 -34.78 -29.86
N ILE A 57 -45.48 -33.58 -29.94
CA ILE A 57 -46.80 -33.28 -29.38
C ILE A 57 -47.89 -33.62 -30.40
N THR A 58 -48.95 -34.31 -29.94
CA THR A 58 -50.11 -34.69 -30.76
C THR A 58 -51.41 -34.50 -29.99
N ALA A 59 -52.55 -34.31 -30.68
CA ALA A 59 -53.87 -34.31 -30.07
C ALA A 59 -54.86 -35.13 -30.91
N THR A 60 -55.74 -35.87 -30.23
CA THR A 60 -56.80 -36.67 -30.89
C THR A 60 -58.14 -36.50 -30.21
N ASP A 61 -59.21 -36.47 -30.99
CA ASP A 61 -60.60 -36.41 -30.56
C ASP A 61 -61.40 -37.65 -31.01
N ASP A 62 -62.50 -38.00 -30.32
CA ASP A 62 -63.28 -39.21 -30.61
C ASP A 62 -64.21 -39.08 -31.84
N VAL A 63 -64.53 -37.86 -32.27
CA VAL A 63 -65.32 -37.56 -33.47
C VAL A 63 -64.44 -37.04 -34.60
N ASP A 64 -63.55 -36.09 -34.32
CA ASP A 64 -62.80 -35.34 -35.35
C ASP A 64 -61.44 -35.96 -35.71
N GLY A 65 -60.95 -36.92 -34.92
CA GLY A 65 -59.66 -37.58 -35.17
C GLY A 65 -58.47 -36.69 -34.79
N ASP A 66 -57.49 -36.51 -35.68
CA ASP A 66 -56.28 -35.74 -35.37
C ASP A 66 -56.55 -34.23 -35.33
N ILE A 67 -56.23 -33.59 -34.21
CA ILE A 67 -56.43 -32.15 -33.98
C ILE A 67 -55.09 -31.43 -33.93
N ASN A 68 -55.03 -30.21 -34.50
CA ASN A 68 -53.86 -29.36 -34.41
C ASN A 68 -53.66 -28.84 -32.98
N VAL A 69 -52.41 -28.77 -32.54
CA VAL A 69 -52.04 -28.22 -31.23
C VAL A 69 -51.39 -26.86 -31.42
N ASP A 70 -51.94 -25.85 -30.76
CA ASP A 70 -51.32 -24.54 -30.60
C ASP A 70 -50.47 -24.51 -29.32
N VAL A 71 -49.35 -23.80 -29.34
CA VAL A 71 -48.46 -23.64 -28.18
C VAL A 71 -48.25 -22.16 -27.87
N ASP A 72 -48.39 -21.80 -26.59
CA ASP A 72 -48.00 -20.51 -26.04
C ASP A 72 -46.80 -20.71 -25.11
N ALA A 73 -45.64 -20.26 -25.58
CA ALA A 73 -44.39 -20.20 -24.82
C ALA A 73 -43.89 -18.75 -24.67
N SER A 74 -44.78 -17.76 -24.84
CA SER A 74 -44.40 -16.35 -24.87
C SER A 74 -43.85 -15.82 -23.54
N ASP A 75 -44.18 -16.50 -22.43
CA ASP A 75 -43.66 -16.19 -21.09
C ASP A 75 -42.27 -16.77 -20.82
N VAL A 76 -41.76 -17.69 -21.66
CA VAL A 76 -40.44 -18.32 -21.48
C VAL A 76 -39.34 -17.31 -21.82
N ASN A 77 -38.52 -16.96 -20.83
CA ASN A 77 -37.32 -16.15 -21.02
C ASN A 77 -36.06 -17.00 -20.76
N LEU A 78 -35.30 -17.29 -21.82
CA LEU A 78 -34.09 -18.13 -21.76
C LEU A 78 -32.87 -17.40 -21.16
N GLU A 79 -32.96 -16.09 -20.97
CA GLU A 79 -31.91 -15.24 -20.40
C GLU A 79 -32.05 -15.04 -18.88
N VAL A 80 -33.09 -15.63 -18.25
CA VAL A 80 -33.36 -15.46 -16.82
C VAL A 80 -33.69 -16.83 -16.21
N ALA A 81 -32.90 -17.25 -15.23
CA ALA A 81 -33.15 -18.49 -14.49
C ALA A 81 -34.52 -18.45 -13.80
N GLY A 82 -35.25 -19.55 -13.84
CA GLY A 82 -36.61 -19.61 -13.31
C GLY A 82 -37.46 -20.73 -13.88
N MET A 83 -38.71 -20.80 -13.41
CA MET A 83 -39.72 -21.73 -13.92
C MET A 83 -40.76 -20.97 -14.73
N TYR A 84 -41.00 -21.43 -15.95
CA TYR A 84 -41.94 -20.85 -16.90
C TYR A 84 -43.01 -21.86 -17.27
N ASP A 85 -44.21 -21.36 -17.58
CA ASP A 85 -45.32 -22.16 -18.08
C ASP A 85 -45.33 -22.14 -19.61
N VAL A 86 -45.43 -23.33 -20.21
CA VAL A 86 -45.76 -23.47 -21.64
C VAL A 86 -47.11 -24.15 -21.74
N ILE A 87 -48.02 -23.54 -22.48
CA ILE A 87 -49.43 -23.95 -22.56
C ILE A 87 -49.72 -24.51 -23.94
N TYR A 88 -50.10 -25.78 -24.01
CA TYR A 88 -50.60 -26.43 -25.21
C TYR A 88 -52.11 -26.39 -25.23
N THR A 89 -52.70 -25.99 -26.35
CA THR A 89 -54.15 -25.90 -26.54
C THR A 89 -54.57 -26.66 -27.79
N ALA A 90 -55.57 -27.52 -27.68
CA ALA A 90 -56.22 -28.19 -28.80
C ALA A 90 -57.72 -27.91 -28.74
N THR A 91 -58.30 -27.49 -29.87
CA THR A 91 -59.75 -27.22 -30.00
C THR A 91 -60.29 -27.98 -31.20
N ASP A 92 -61.34 -28.77 -30.99
CA ASP A 92 -62.03 -29.53 -32.03
C ASP A 92 -62.94 -28.64 -32.91
N GLU A 93 -63.61 -29.23 -33.91
CA GLU A 93 -64.51 -28.48 -34.80
C GLU A 93 -65.83 -28.05 -34.10
N ALA A 94 -66.22 -28.76 -33.04
CA ALA A 94 -67.39 -28.45 -32.21
C ALA A 94 -67.14 -27.32 -31.19
N GLY A 95 -65.87 -26.94 -30.99
CA GLY A 95 -65.41 -25.89 -30.08
C GLY A 95 -65.09 -26.37 -28.66
N ASN A 96 -64.93 -27.67 -28.41
CA ASN A 96 -64.42 -28.16 -27.13
C ASN A 96 -62.89 -28.01 -27.10
N THR A 97 -62.38 -27.45 -26.00
CA THR A 97 -60.96 -27.12 -25.84
C THR A 97 -60.33 -27.86 -24.66
N GLU A 98 -59.18 -28.46 -24.89
CA GLU A 98 -58.28 -28.99 -23.85
C GLU A 98 -56.99 -28.18 -23.78
N THR A 99 -56.49 -28.00 -22.56
CA THR A 99 -55.27 -27.25 -22.29
C THR A 99 -54.36 -28.03 -21.36
N VAL A 100 -53.10 -28.22 -21.76
CA VAL A 100 -52.07 -28.85 -20.92
C VAL A 100 -50.94 -27.84 -20.69
N THR A 101 -50.61 -27.60 -19.42
CA THR A 101 -49.48 -26.76 -19.03
C THR A 101 -48.31 -27.65 -18.63
N ILE A 102 -47.14 -27.42 -19.22
CA ILE A 102 -45.86 -28.02 -18.78
C ILE A 102 -45.00 -26.97 -18.09
N LYS A 103 -44.07 -27.42 -17.26
CA LYS A 103 -43.04 -26.57 -16.65
C LYS A 103 -41.75 -26.62 -17.48
N VAL A 104 -41.23 -25.44 -17.80
CA VAL A 104 -39.88 -25.25 -18.32
C VAL A 104 -39.03 -24.67 -17.22
N THR A 105 -37.98 -25.38 -16.80
CA THR A 105 -37.02 -24.91 -15.80
C THR A 105 -35.75 -24.45 -16.50
N ILE A 106 -35.38 -23.18 -16.34
CA ILE A 106 -34.10 -22.62 -16.76
C ILE A 106 -33.20 -22.57 -15.52
N ASN A 107 -32.15 -23.37 -15.52
CA ASN A 107 -31.17 -23.39 -14.43
C ASN A 107 -30.07 -22.37 -14.70
N ASP A 108 -29.66 -21.67 -13.64
CA ASP A 108 -28.42 -20.89 -13.61
C ASP A 108 -27.26 -21.88 -13.49
N PRO A 109 -26.22 -21.85 -14.36
CA PRO A 109 -24.99 -22.56 -14.04
C PRO A 109 -24.46 -21.98 -12.71
N GLU A 110 -24.17 -22.85 -11.74
CA GLU A 110 -23.40 -22.45 -10.57
C GLU A 110 -22.06 -21.93 -11.09
N VAL A 111 -21.85 -20.62 -11.01
CA VAL A 111 -20.59 -19.98 -11.40
C VAL A 111 -19.70 -20.09 -10.18
N ASP A 112 -18.67 -20.93 -10.28
CA ASP A 112 -17.67 -21.04 -9.23
C ASP A 112 -17.02 -19.67 -9.02
N ALA A 113 -16.80 -19.31 -7.76
CA ALA A 113 -16.20 -18.03 -7.43
C ALA A 113 -15.25 -18.13 -6.25
N PHE A 114 -14.31 -17.20 -6.19
CA PHE A 114 -13.46 -17.02 -5.03
C PHE A 114 -13.39 -15.56 -4.60
N TYR A 115 -12.96 -15.31 -3.37
CA TYR A 115 -12.98 -13.99 -2.77
C TYR A 115 -11.55 -13.47 -2.61
N VAL A 116 -11.32 -12.24 -3.06
CA VAL A 116 -10.04 -11.55 -2.93
C VAL A 116 -10.19 -10.38 -1.98
N SER A 117 -9.25 -10.17 -1.07
CA SER A 117 -9.20 -9.00 -0.18
C SER A 117 -7.82 -8.36 -0.16
N LEU A 118 -7.78 -7.07 0.17
CA LEU A 118 -6.54 -6.33 0.48
C LEU A 118 -6.65 -5.73 1.88
N THR A 119 -5.62 -5.93 2.68
CA THR A 119 -5.50 -5.37 4.03
C THR A 119 -4.21 -4.56 4.17
N SER A 120 -4.31 -3.35 4.70
CA SER A 120 -3.16 -2.49 5.00
C SER A 120 -2.31 -3.03 6.14
N LEU A 121 -1.12 -2.44 6.33
CA LEU A 121 -0.22 -2.81 7.43
C LEU A 121 -0.88 -2.67 8.81
N GLU A 122 -1.77 -1.69 8.99
CA GLU A 122 -2.52 -1.43 10.22
C GLU A 122 -3.72 -2.36 10.42
N GLY A 123 -3.97 -3.28 9.48
CA GLY A 123 -5.11 -4.20 9.53
C GLY A 123 -6.41 -3.61 9.00
N THR A 124 -6.36 -2.52 8.23
CA THR A 124 -7.56 -1.94 7.61
C THR A 124 -7.85 -2.64 6.29
N GLU A 125 -9.08 -3.17 6.10
CA GLU A 125 -9.51 -3.68 4.81
C GLU A 125 -9.65 -2.52 3.81
N LEU A 126 -8.87 -2.58 2.73
CA LEU A 126 -8.83 -1.56 1.68
C LEU A 126 -9.77 -1.91 0.52
N MET A 127 -9.90 -3.20 0.21
CA MET A 127 -10.82 -3.72 -0.81
C MET A 127 -11.25 -5.15 -0.49
N ASN A 128 -12.39 -5.55 -1.04
CA ASN A 128 -12.82 -6.93 -1.20
C ASN A 128 -13.56 -7.07 -2.53
N GLU A 129 -13.36 -8.17 -3.24
CA GLU A 129 -13.99 -8.45 -4.54
C GLU A 129 -14.27 -9.93 -4.71
N THR A 130 -15.24 -10.26 -5.55
CA THR A 130 -15.59 -11.63 -5.95
C THR A 130 -15.09 -11.89 -7.36
N ILE A 131 -14.32 -12.96 -7.53
CA ILE A 131 -13.76 -13.40 -8.81
C ILE A 131 -14.51 -14.65 -9.26
N GLU A 132 -15.34 -14.47 -10.28
CA GLU A 132 -16.04 -15.56 -10.96
C GLU A 132 -15.11 -16.27 -11.94
N PHE A 133 -15.17 -17.60 -12.00
CA PHE A 133 -14.37 -18.38 -12.94
C PHE A 133 -15.12 -19.58 -13.51
N ASP A 134 -14.69 -20.01 -14.69
CA ASP A 134 -15.11 -21.27 -15.31
C ASP A 134 -13.99 -22.30 -15.14
N ALA A 135 -14.25 -23.32 -14.32
CA ALA A 135 -13.29 -24.38 -14.01
C ALA A 135 -12.78 -25.13 -15.25
N ASP A 136 -13.53 -25.12 -16.37
CA ASP A 136 -13.14 -25.80 -17.61
C ASP A 136 -12.15 -24.99 -18.47
N LEU A 137 -12.01 -23.68 -18.24
CA LEU A 137 -11.14 -22.81 -19.05
C LEU A 137 -9.66 -22.83 -18.62
N GLU A 138 -9.35 -23.32 -17.41
CA GLU A 138 -7.99 -23.35 -16.82
C GLU A 138 -7.26 -22.00 -16.92
N THR A 139 -7.98 -20.87 -16.88
CA THR A 139 -7.40 -19.53 -16.95
C THR A 139 -6.43 -19.32 -15.78
N PRO A 140 -5.22 -18.78 -16.00
CA PRO A 140 -4.30 -18.51 -14.89
C PRO A 140 -4.93 -17.59 -13.85
N ILE A 141 -4.73 -17.90 -12.56
CA ILE A 141 -5.38 -17.15 -11.48
C ILE A 141 -5.02 -15.67 -11.47
N VAL A 142 -3.79 -15.33 -11.88
CA VAL A 142 -3.34 -13.95 -12.01
C VAL A 142 -4.18 -13.20 -13.05
N GLU A 143 -4.51 -13.84 -14.18
CA GLU A 143 -5.34 -13.24 -15.23
C GLU A 143 -6.81 -13.12 -14.79
N LEU A 144 -7.31 -14.07 -13.99
CA LEU A 144 -8.66 -13.99 -13.43
C LEU A 144 -8.81 -12.79 -12.48
N ILE A 145 -7.82 -12.61 -11.59
CA ILE A 145 -7.82 -11.49 -10.66
C ILE A 145 -7.60 -10.17 -11.40
N ASP A 146 -6.59 -10.09 -12.28
CA ASP A 146 -6.25 -8.88 -13.06
C ASP A 146 -7.41 -8.41 -13.97
N GLY A 147 -8.27 -9.34 -14.39
CA GLY A 147 -9.49 -9.04 -15.15
C GLY A 147 -10.55 -8.25 -14.37
N VAL A 148 -10.49 -8.25 -13.04
CA VAL A 148 -11.44 -7.59 -12.13
C VAL A 148 -10.77 -6.50 -11.30
N ILE A 149 -9.56 -6.77 -10.80
CA ILE A 149 -8.76 -5.94 -9.91
C ILE A 149 -7.44 -5.64 -10.60
N ASP A 150 -7.09 -4.38 -10.82
CA ASP A 150 -5.83 -4.02 -11.49
C ASP A 150 -4.62 -4.50 -10.67
N LEU A 151 -3.86 -5.47 -11.19
CA LEU A 151 -2.69 -6.01 -10.52
C LEU A 151 -1.40 -5.48 -11.17
N ASP A 152 -0.55 -4.86 -10.35
CA ASP A 152 0.85 -4.65 -10.71
C ASP A 152 1.66 -5.83 -10.18
N TYR A 153 2.34 -6.55 -11.08
CA TYR A 153 3.09 -7.74 -10.71
C TYR A 153 4.37 -7.94 -11.54
N THR A 154 5.34 -8.61 -10.91
CA THR A 154 6.60 -9.02 -11.53
C THR A 154 6.68 -10.54 -11.60
N VAL A 155 6.97 -11.07 -12.80
CA VAL A 155 7.19 -12.51 -13.00
C VAL A 155 8.66 -12.86 -12.81
N PHE A 156 8.95 -13.73 -11.85
CA PHE A 156 10.27 -14.30 -11.61
C PHE A 156 10.29 -15.81 -11.92
N ASP A 157 11.49 -16.39 -12.02
CA ASP A 157 11.68 -17.84 -12.22
C ASP A 157 11.04 -18.70 -11.11
N PHE A 158 10.80 -18.12 -9.95
CA PHE A 158 10.23 -18.78 -8.76
C PHE A 158 8.76 -18.40 -8.49
N GLY A 159 8.15 -17.57 -9.34
CA GLY A 159 6.73 -17.21 -9.26
C GLY A 159 6.44 -15.75 -9.59
N THR A 160 5.15 -15.43 -9.68
CA THR A 160 4.59 -14.09 -9.89
C THR A 160 4.39 -13.40 -8.55
N MET A 161 5.09 -12.30 -8.35
CA MET A 161 5.03 -11.48 -7.14
C MET A 161 4.16 -10.26 -7.38
N ILE A 162 3.26 -9.99 -6.45
CA ILE A 162 2.35 -8.84 -6.51
C ILE A 162 3.03 -7.64 -5.90
N ASN A 163 3.19 -6.60 -6.72
CA ASN A 163 3.77 -5.32 -6.36
C ASN A 163 2.68 -4.34 -5.87
N GLY A 164 1.49 -4.40 -6.49
CA GLY A 164 0.39 -3.48 -6.27
C GLY A 164 -0.97 -4.14 -6.56
N VAL A 165 -2.00 -3.69 -5.86
CA VAL A 165 -3.39 -4.20 -5.96
C VAL A 165 -4.34 -3.01 -6.01
N ASP A 166 -5.07 -2.84 -7.11
CA ASP A 166 -6.02 -1.73 -7.34
C ASP A 166 -5.41 -0.34 -7.09
N GLY A 167 -4.17 -0.13 -7.54
CA GLY A 167 -3.41 1.10 -7.33
C GLY A 167 -2.92 1.33 -5.90
N HIS A 168 -3.17 0.41 -4.97
CA HIS A 168 -2.50 0.36 -3.68
C HIS A 168 -1.16 -0.35 -3.80
N TYR A 169 -0.16 0.21 -3.14
CA TYR A 169 1.20 -0.34 -3.08
C TYR A 169 1.64 -0.41 -1.63
N PRO A 170 2.52 -1.36 -1.26
CA PRO A 170 3.12 -1.39 0.06
C PRO A 170 3.84 -0.07 0.37
N LYS A 171 3.91 0.27 1.65
CA LYS A 171 4.70 1.40 2.16
C LYS A 171 6.11 1.36 1.57
N GLU A 172 6.61 2.50 1.09
CA GLU A 172 7.94 2.63 0.48
C GLU A 172 8.18 1.84 -0.81
N TYR A 173 7.12 1.39 -1.49
CA TYR A 173 7.26 0.71 -2.76
C TYR A 173 8.14 1.50 -3.74
N GLY A 174 9.21 0.85 -4.22
CA GLY A 174 10.19 1.43 -5.13
C GLY A 174 11.38 2.14 -4.46
N ALA A 175 11.30 2.45 -3.16
CA ALA A 175 12.41 3.00 -2.38
C ALA A 175 13.14 1.91 -1.58
N SER A 176 12.38 1.08 -0.88
CA SER A 176 12.85 -0.10 -0.16
C SER A 176 12.02 -1.33 -0.54
N ASN A 177 12.45 -2.51 -0.09
CA ASN A 177 11.66 -3.76 -0.22
C ASN A 177 11.30 -4.33 1.16
N ASN A 178 11.26 -3.46 2.17
CA ASN A 178 11.01 -3.85 3.55
C ASN A 178 9.53 -4.15 3.80
N TYR A 179 8.64 -3.57 3.00
CA TYR A 179 7.21 -3.80 3.03
C TYR A 179 6.76 -4.49 1.75
N TYR A 180 5.86 -5.46 1.89
CA TYR A 180 5.39 -6.30 0.78
C TYR A 180 4.01 -6.87 1.08
N TYR A 181 3.32 -7.39 0.05
CA TYR A 181 2.09 -8.15 0.26
C TYR A 181 2.41 -9.62 0.55
N GLN A 182 2.06 -10.08 1.75
CA GLN A 182 1.95 -11.50 2.05
C GLN A 182 0.64 -12.02 1.47
N ILE A 183 0.73 -13.06 0.64
CA ILE A 183 -0.44 -13.73 0.07
C ILE A 183 -0.87 -14.82 1.03
N ILE A 184 -2.13 -14.78 1.45
CA ILE A 184 -2.76 -15.78 2.32
C ILE A 184 -3.86 -16.47 1.52
N VAL A 185 -3.82 -17.80 1.47
CA VAL A 185 -4.82 -18.62 0.80
C VAL A 185 -5.54 -19.46 1.85
N ASP A 186 -6.85 -19.29 1.99
CA ASP A 186 -7.68 -19.98 2.99
C ASP A 186 -7.10 -19.89 4.41
N GLY A 187 -6.70 -18.67 4.80
CA GLY A 187 -6.08 -18.38 6.09
C GLY A 187 -4.66 -18.92 6.27
N THR A 188 -4.03 -19.43 5.21
CA THR A 188 -2.65 -19.95 5.24
C THR A 188 -1.71 -19.11 4.36
N PRO A 189 -0.68 -18.46 4.93
CA PRO A 189 0.32 -17.75 4.15
C PRO A 189 1.07 -18.69 3.20
N ILE A 190 1.24 -18.26 1.95
CA ILE A 190 2.03 -18.99 0.96
C ILE A 190 3.41 -18.33 0.77
N MET A 191 4.39 -19.14 0.35
CA MET A 191 5.76 -18.70 0.07
C MET A 191 6.11 -18.83 -1.43
N THR A 192 5.10 -19.10 -2.26
CA THR A 192 5.19 -19.21 -3.71
C THR A 192 4.54 -17.99 -4.36
N GLY A 193 4.83 -17.76 -5.64
CA GLY A 193 4.08 -16.77 -6.41
C GLY A 193 2.60 -17.13 -6.55
N LEU A 194 1.79 -16.12 -6.84
CA LEU A 194 0.34 -16.25 -7.00
C LEU A 194 -0.03 -17.22 -8.14
N ASP A 195 0.78 -17.29 -9.18
CA ASP A 195 0.66 -18.21 -10.32
C ASP A 195 0.72 -19.71 -9.93
N GLN A 196 1.21 -20.03 -8.73
CA GLN A 196 1.27 -21.41 -8.23
C GLN A 196 0.01 -21.80 -7.44
N VAL A 197 -0.93 -20.87 -7.23
CA VAL A 197 -2.19 -21.13 -6.52
C VAL A 197 -3.17 -21.81 -7.48
N VAL A 198 -3.72 -22.94 -7.03
CA VAL A 198 -4.81 -23.64 -7.73
C VAL A 198 -6.12 -23.14 -7.14
N TYR A 199 -6.92 -22.43 -7.94
CA TYR A 199 -8.19 -21.88 -7.47
C TYR A 199 -9.28 -22.94 -7.32
N GLN A 200 -10.17 -22.72 -6.36
CA GLN A 200 -11.31 -23.58 -6.03
C GLN A 200 -12.50 -22.70 -5.67
N ASP A 201 -13.71 -23.25 -5.83
CA ASP A 201 -14.93 -22.57 -5.40
C ASP A 201 -14.90 -22.26 -3.89
N ASP A 202 -15.44 -21.10 -3.53
CA ASP A 202 -15.48 -20.51 -2.19
C ASP A 202 -14.11 -20.28 -1.51
N MET A 203 -12.98 -20.38 -2.23
CA MET A 203 -11.67 -20.10 -1.65
C MET A 203 -11.49 -18.60 -1.34
N THR A 204 -10.50 -18.30 -0.52
CA THR A 204 -10.12 -16.92 -0.18
C THR A 204 -8.65 -16.65 -0.50
N ILE A 205 -8.38 -15.46 -1.06
CA ILE A 205 -7.04 -14.93 -1.31
C ILE A 205 -6.96 -13.56 -0.67
N GLU A 206 -6.08 -13.41 0.31
CA GLU A 206 -5.89 -12.15 1.02
C GLU A 206 -4.48 -11.63 0.69
N PHE A 207 -4.41 -10.41 0.17
CA PHE A 207 -3.19 -9.63 0.12
C PHE A 207 -3.11 -8.83 1.41
N VAL A 208 -2.15 -9.17 2.26
CA VAL A 208 -1.93 -8.47 3.53
C VAL A 208 -0.59 -7.77 3.47
N GLU A 209 -0.61 -6.44 3.54
CA GLU A 209 0.64 -5.68 3.66
C GLU A 209 1.35 -6.07 4.95
N THR A 210 2.64 -6.37 4.82
CA THR A 210 3.47 -6.84 5.91
C THR A 210 4.87 -6.28 5.78
N SER A 211 5.69 -6.47 6.81
CA SER A 211 7.05 -5.96 6.85
C SER A 211 8.05 -7.01 7.34
N THR A 212 9.28 -6.95 6.82
CA THR A 212 10.42 -7.67 7.39
C THR A 212 11.06 -6.95 8.57
N LEU A 213 10.64 -5.71 8.84
CA LEU A 213 11.21 -4.85 9.88
C LEU A 213 10.75 -5.27 11.27
N SER A 214 11.61 -5.01 12.26
CA SER A 214 11.25 -5.13 13.67
C SER A 214 10.16 -4.11 14.03
N GLU A 215 9.51 -4.29 15.19
CA GLU A 215 8.52 -3.32 15.67
C GLU A 215 9.15 -1.94 15.92
N LEU A 216 10.38 -1.90 16.47
CA LEU A 216 11.14 -0.66 16.64
C LEU A 216 11.42 0.01 15.29
N ASP A 217 11.82 -0.75 14.28
CA ASP A 217 12.13 -0.22 12.96
C ASP A 217 10.90 0.37 12.26
N GLN A 218 9.74 -0.26 12.43
CA GLN A 218 8.47 0.27 11.95
C GLN A 218 8.10 1.56 12.69
N GLN A 219 8.31 1.64 14.01
CA GLN A 219 8.11 2.87 14.78
C GLN A 219 9.02 4.01 14.33
N VAL A 220 10.28 3.71 13.99
CA VAL A 220 11.21 4.69 13.41
C VAL A 220 10.68 5.21 12.07
N ASP A 221 10.21 4.30 11.20
CA ASP A 221 9.65 4.68 9.90
C ASP A 221 8.38 5.51 10.06
N ASP A 222 7.46 5.10 10.94
CA ASP A 222 6.24 5.85 11.25
C ASP A 222 6.55 7.25 11.75
N PHE A 223 7.51 7.40 12.67
CA PHE A 223 7.96 8.71 13.12
C PHE A 223 8.52 9.55 11.97
N ILE A 224 9.37 8.99 11.09
CA ILE A 224 9.96 9.74 9.99
C ILE A 224 8.89 10.29 9.05
N TYR A 225 7.89 9.49 8.67
CA TYR A 225 6.81 9.95 7.80
C TYR A 225 5.87 10.93 8.50
N ASP A 226 5.51 10.68 9.76
CA ASP A 226 4.69 11.62 10.54
C ASP A 226 5.39 12.98 10.69
N PHE A 227 6.70 12.97 10.96
CA PHE A 227 7.50 14.19 11.01
C PHE A 227 7.48 14.94 9.67
N ILE A 228 7.63 14.24 8.55
CA ILE A 228 7.62 14.83 7.21
C ILE A 228 6.26 15.46 6.90
N ASP A 229 5.18 14.75 7.19
CA ASP A 229 3.82 15.18 6.85
C ASP A 229 3.31 16.30 7.76
N ASN A 230 3.69 16.29 9.04
CA ASN A 230 3.07 17.14 10.05
C ASN A 230 4.01 18.20 10.67
N HIS A 231 5.34 18.03 10.58
CA HIS A 231 6.30 18.85 11.33
C HIS A 231 7.40 19.50 10.49
N MET A 232 7.81 18.91 9.37
CA MET A 232 8.97 19.33 8.56
C MET A 232 8.88 20.79 8.09
N ASP A 233 7.71 21.27 7.68
CA ASP A 233 7.50 22.64 7.21
C ASP A 233 7.91 23.71 8.25
N SER A 234 7.84 23.38 9.54
CA SER A 234 8.25 24.31 10.60
C SER A 234 9.77 24.51 10.69
N TYR A 235 10.54 23.63 10.05
CA TYR A 235 12.01 23.65 10.00
C TYR A 235 12.54 24.12 8.65
N LEU A 236 11.78 23.94 7.57
CA LEU A 236 12.10 24.43 6.23
C LEU A 236 11.57 25.85 6.04
N ILE A 237 12.08 26.78 6.85
CA ILE A 237 11.63 28.18 6.85
C ILE A 237 12.43 29.04 5.86
N ASP A 238 11.75 30.08 5.36
CA ASP A 238 12.37 31.10 4.52
C ASP A 238 13.62 31.70 5.17
N GLN A 239 14.64 31.95 4.36
CA GLN A 239 15.89 32.60 4.76
C GLN A 239 16.75 31.82 5.77
N GLY A 240 16.49 30.53 5.99
CA GLY A 240 17.38 29.71 6.82
C GLY A 240 16.74 28.39 7.26
N PRO A 241 16.61 27.40 6.37
CA PRO A 241 16.14 26.07 6.75
C PRO A 241 17.09 25.43 7.77
N ASP A 242 16.54 24.62 8.67
CA ASP A 242 17.35 23.79 9.56
C ASP A 242 18.15 22.77 8.71
N TYR A 243 19.47 22.78 8.84
CA TYR A 243 20.34 21.99 7.97
C TYR A 243 20.22 20.47 8.22
N TYR A 244 19.87 20.05 9.43
CA TYR A 244 19.66 18.64 9.73
C TYR A 244 18.38 18.14 9.07
N VAL A 245 17.29 18.89 9.18
CA VAL A 245 16.03 18.53 8.51
C VAL A 245 16.18 18.62 7.00
N LEU A 246 16.80 19.68 6.49
CA LEU A 246 17.04 19.89 5.06
C LEU A 246 17.78 18.70 4.43
N THR A 247 18.91 18.29 5.02
CA THR A 247 19.75 17.22 4.45
C THR A 247 19.10 15.85 4.57
N ALA A 248 18.43 15.56 5.69
CA ALA A 248 17.70 14.32 5.85
C ALA A 248 16.56 14.19 4.82
N ALA A 249 15.74 15.23 4.67
CA ALA A 249 14.64 15.25 3.72
C ALA A 249 15.15 15.21 2.27
N TYR A 250 16.26 15.89 1.96
CA TYR A 250 16.90 15.82 0.65
C TYR A 250 17.31 14.38 0.31
N GLN A 251 17.95 13.68 1.24
CA GLN A 251 18.40 12.30 1.03
C GLN A 251 17.23 11.34 0.83
N LEU A 252 16.15 11.49 1.61
CA LEU A 252 14.93 10.72 1.42
C LEU A 252 14.33 10.96 0.02
N TYR A 253 14.29 12.21 -0.43
CA TYR A 253 13.82 12.56 -1.77
C TYR A 253 14.70 11.95 -2.87
N GLN A 254 16.02 12.15 -2.79
CA GLN A 254 16.97 11.62 -3.80
C GLN A 254 16.93 10.09 -3.90
N LYS A 255 16.64 9.40 -2.79
CA LYS A 255 16.55 7.94 -2.73
C LYS A 255 15.13 7.40 -2.94
N GLY A 256 14.15 8.27 -3.24
CA GLY A 256 12.79 7.89 -3.61
C GLY A 256 11.85 7.54 -2.45
N TYR A 257 12.27 7.72 -1.19
CA TYR A 257 11.42 7.47 -0.01
C TYR A 257 10.28 8.48 0.11
N ILE A 258 10.48 9.70 -0.38
CA ILE A 258 9.44 10.72 -0.48
C ILE A 258 9.41 11.33 -1.87
N THR A 259 8.25 11.84 -2.25
CA THR A 259 8.04 12.47 -3.57
C THR A 259 8.13 14.00 -3.52
N THR A 260 8.08 14.59 -2.33
CA THR A 260 8.15 16.04 -2.11
C THR A 260 9.52 16.59 -2.47
N ASN A 261 9.59 17.47 -3.48
CA ASN A 261 10.80 18.23 -3.78
C ASN A 261 11.01 19.33 -2.74
N ILE A 262 11.89 19.07 -1.77
CA ILE A 262 12.13 19.94 -0.62
C ILE A 262 12.67 21.34 -0.98
N THR A 263 13.28 21.52 -2.16
CA THR A 263 13.80 22.83 -2.61
C THR A 263 12.69 23.81 -2.98
N GLU A 264 11.46 23.32 -3.14
CA GLU A 264 10.27 24.15 -3.40
C GLU A 264 9.57 24.59 -2.10
N SER A 265 10.01 24.10 -0.95
CA SER A 265 9.37 24.34 0.35
C SER A 265 9.78 25.64 1.04
N TYR A 266 10.83 26.34 0.58
CA TYR A 266 11.31 27.59 1.17
C TYR A 266 11.85 28.56 0.10
N VAL A 267 11.94 29.85 0.45
CA VAL A 267 12.59 30.86 -0.40
C VAL A 267 13.75 31.56 0.30
N TYR A 268 14.67 32.11 -0.50
CA TYR A 268 15.86 32.83 -0.02
C TYR A 268 16.14 34.07 -0.86
N ASP A 269 16.78 35.05 -0.22
CA ASP A 269 17.37 36.18 -0.93
C ASP A 269 18.74 35.77 -1.51
N PRO A 270 19.04 36.06 -2.78
CA PRO A 270 20.35 35.75 -3.34
C PRO A 270 21.44 36.53 -2.61
N VAL A 271 22.45 35.83 -2.11
CA VAL A 271 23.64 36.44 -1.48
C VAL A 271 24.86 36.16 -2.34
N GLU A 272 25.67 37.19 -2.59
CA GLU A 272 26.94 37.02 -3.28
C GLU A 272 27.98 36.42 -2.32
N ILE A 273 28.42 35.19 -2.62
CA ILE A 273 29.38 34.46 -1.79
C ILE A 273 30.81 34.93 -2.11
N THR A 274 31.28 35.92 -1.36
CA THR A 274 32.64 36.49 -1.49
C THR A 274 33.54 36.04 -0.35
N ASN A 275 34.87 36.13 -0.53
CA ASN A 275 35.81 35.87 0.58
C ASN A 275 35.58 36.79 1.79
N ALA A 276 35.16 38.04 1.58
CA ALA A 276 34.84 38.95 2.67
C ALA A 276 33.62 38.45 3.47
N TYR A 277 32.57 37.99 2.78
CA TYR A 277 31.40 37.39 3.41
C TYR A 277 31.77 36.12 4.20
N LEU A 278 32.54 35.21 3.58
CA LEU A 278 32.98 33.97 4.23
C LEU A 278 33.89 34.23 5.44
N SER A 279 34.68 35.30 5.43
CA SER A 279 35.55 35.66 6.56
C SER A 279 34.83 36.14 7.81
N ASP A 280 33.55 36.52 7.68
CA ASP A 280 32.71 36.89 8.82
C ASP A 280 32.00 35.68 9.45
N LEU A 281 32.10 34.49 8.82
CA LEU A 281 31.45 33.26 9.27
C LEU A 281 32.41 32.35 10.03
N THR A 282 31.89 31.60 11.00
CA THR A 282 32.60 30.46 11.60
C THR A 282 32.66 29.29 10.62
N VAL A 283 33.58 28.34 10.84
CA VAL A 283 33.65 27.12 10.03
C VAL A 283 32.33 26.34 10.04
N GLY A 284 31.66 26.25 11.19
CA GLY A 284 30.35 25.62 11.30
C GLY A 284 29.25 26.36 10.51
N GLN A 285 29.31 27.69 10.42
CA GLN A 285 28.40 28.45 9.57
C GLN A 285 28.70 28.25 8.08
N ILE A 286 29.98 28.12 7.71
CA ILE A 286 30.40 27.79 6.35
C ILE A 286 29.93 26.39 5.94
N LEU A 287 30.02 25.39 6.84
CA LEU A 287 29.47 24.05 6.63
C LEU A 287 27.97 24.11 6.29
N ARG A 288 27.18 24.81 7.10
CA ARG A 288 25.72 24.96 6.88
C ARG A 288 25.41 25.65 5.55
N LEU A 289 26.17 26.70 5.22
CA LEU A 289 26.06 27.39 3.94
C LEU A 289 26.40 26.44 2.77
N ALA A 290 27.47 25.65 2.88
CA ALA A 290 27.89 24.71 1.86
C ALA A 290 26.82 23.64 1.60
N LEU A 291 26.21 23.09 2.66
CA LEU A 291 25.09 22.14 2.55
C LEU A 291 23.93 22.72 1.77
N PHE A 292 23.50 23.91 2.17
CA PHE A 292 22.43 24.63 1.49
C PHE A 292 22.76 24.88 0.01
N MET A 293 23.96 25.40 -0.27
CA MET A 293 24.42 25.63 -1.64
C MET A 293 24.47 24.34 -2.47
N LYS A 294 24.87 23.21 -1.89
CA LYS A 294 24.91 21.91 -2.57
C LYS A 294 23.50 21.42 -2.90
N VAL A 295 22.56 21.47 -1.95
CA VAL A 295 21.15 21.11 -2.15
C VAL A 295 20.50 21.96 -3.25
N GLU A 296 20.78 23.26 -3.27
CA GLU A 296 20.27 24.20 -4.27
C GLU A 296 21.01 24.16 -5.62
N GLY A 297 22.09 23.38 -5.74
CA GLY A 297 22.90 23.29 -6.96
C GLY A 297 23.68 24.58 -7.28
N TRP A 298 24.06 25.37 -6.28
CA TRP A 298 24.88 26.57 -6.45
C TRP A 298 26.36 26.25 -6.68
N ASP A 299 27.10 27.22 -7.21
CA ASP A 299 28.56 27.09 -7.39
C ASP A 299 29.28 27.13 -6.03
N LEU A 300 29.88 26.00 -5.65
CA LEU A 300 30.63 25.83 -4.41
C LEU A 300 32.09 26.34 -4.49
N THR A 301 32.57 26.77 -5.66
CA THR A 301 33.97 27.21 -5.87
C THR A 301 34.42 28.27 -4.85
N PRO A 302 33.66 29.33 -4.53
CA PRO A 302 34.09 30.32 -3.55
C PRO A 302 34.28 29.74 -2.14
N VAL A 303 33.40 28.84 -1.72
CA VAL A 303 33.49 28.16 -0.43
C VAL A 303 34.71 27.25 -0.40
N LYS A 304 34.91 26.46 -1.45
CA LYS A 304 36.07 25.59 -1.60
C LYS A 304 37.39 26.35 -1.51
N ASP A 305 37.54 27.38 -2.32
CA ASP A 305 38.74 28.20 -2.38
C ASP A 305 39.04 28.85 -1.02
N TYR A 306 38.01 29.29 -0.29
CA TYR A 306 38.18 29.85 1.04
C TYR A 306 38.57 28.80 2.09
N LEU A 307 37.89 27.64 2.13
CA LEU A 307 38.20 26.55 3.06
C LEU A 307 39.66 26.13 2.97
N LEU A 308 40.19 25.99 1.75
CA LEU A 308 41.59 25.60 1.51
C LEU A 308 42.62 26.63 2.00
N THR A 309 42.20 27.83 2.40
CA THR A 309 43.09 28.84 3.02
C THR A 309 43.08 28.80 4.55
N LEU A 310 42.17 28.05 5.16
CA LEU A 310 42.01 28.03 6.61
C LEU A 310 43.07 27.16 7.28
N GLU A 311 43.59 27.66 8.41
CA GLU A 311 44.34 26.87 9.38
C GLU A 311 43.43 26.62 10.58
N VAL A 312 42.96 25.37 10.73
CA VAL A 312 42.06 24.96 11.81
C VAL A 312 42.81 24.11 12.82
N THR A 313 42.75 24.47 14.11
CA THR A 313 43.43 23.72 15.19
C THR A 313 42.49 23.38 16.35
N ASN A 314 41.31 23.99 16.42
CA ASN A 314 40.33 23.67 17.45
C ASN A 314 39.68 22.32 17.10
N PRO A 315 39.63 21.33 18.01
CA PRO A 315 39.12 19.99 17.68
C PRO A 315 37.68 20.00 17.15
N TYR A 316 36.80 20.78 17.75
CA TYR A 316 35.41 20.92 17.29
C TYR A 316 35.29 21.63 15.94
N GLU A 317 36.15 22.62 15.67
CA GLU A 317 36.16 23.25 14.35
C GLU A 317 36.71 22.31 13.28
N ILE A 318 37.65 21.41 13.62
CA ILE A 318 38.17 20.40 12.70
C ILE A 318 37.04 19.47 12.21
N THR A 319 36.12 19.05 13.08
CA THR A 319 35.00 18.18 12.65
C THR A 319 34.09 18.88 11.63
N SER A 320 33.81 20.18 11.83
CA SER A 320 33.04 20.97 10.88
C SER A 320 33.81 21.24 9.58
N TYR A 321 35.12 21.46 9.68
CA TYR A 321 35.99 21.72 8.55
C TYR A 321 36.09 20.52 7.60
N LEU A 322 36.32 19.32 8.12
CA LEU A 322 36.42 18.10 7.31
C LEU A 322 35.09 17.79 6.60
N GLN A 323 33.95 17.97 7.28
CA GLN A 323 32.63 17.83 6.64
C GLN A 323 32.38 18.91 5.57
N ALA A 324 32.83 20.14 5.79
CA ALA A 324 32.73 21.20 4.80
C ALA A 324 33.59 20.91 3.55
N LEU A 325 34.79 20.35 3.74
CA LEU A 325 35.65 19.88 2.64
C LEU A 325 34.97 18.77 1.83
N MET A 326 34.34 17.81 2.50
CA MET A 326 33.61 16.72 1.84
C MET A 326 32.54 17.26 0.88
N ILE A 327 31.73 18.23 1.32
CA ILE A 327 30.65 18.82 0.50
C ILE A 327 31.19 19.49 -0.77
N VAL A 328 32.37 20.11 -0.67
CA VAL A 328 33.03 20.77 -1.82
C VAL A 328 33.93 19.82 -2.62
N GLY A 329 33.90 18.52 -2.33
CA GLY A 329 34.64 17.48 -3.05
C GLY A 329 36.14 17.47 -2.78
N GLU A 330 36.57 17.92 -1.59
CA GLU A 330 37.96 17.95 -1.17
C GLU A 330 38.20 17.06 0.07
N THR A 331 39.45 16.65 0.28
CA THR A 331 39.88 15.91 1.47
C THR A 331 41.12 16.52 2.09
N ASN A 332 41.36 16.22 3.37
CA ASN A 332 42.58 16.64 4.07
C ASN A 332 43.02 15.60 5.10
N GLU A 333 43.79 14.61 4.63
CA GLU A 333 44.32 13.53 5.49
C GLU A 333 45.19 14.05 6.64
N THR A 334 45.89 15.17 6.47
CA THR A 334 46.73 15.72 7.55
C THR A 334 45.88 16.20 8.71
N ILE A 335 44.80 16.93 8.41
CA ILE A 335 43.86 17.40 9.43
C ILE A 335 43.03 16.24 10.01
N ALA A 336 42.67 15.24 9.21
CA ALA A 336 42.03 14.02 9.71
C ALA A 336 42.95 13.23 10.68
N LEU A 337 44.25 13.15 10.38
CA LEU A 337 45.26 12.58 11.28
C LEU A 337 45.40 13.37 12.58
N GLU A 338 45.33 14.71 12.51
CA GLU A 338 45.30 15.55 13.70
C GLU A 338 44.03 15.28 14.53
N LEU A 339 42.87 15.13 13.91
CA LEU A 339 41.61 14.83 14.60
C LEU A 339 41.70 13.53 15.40
N ILE A 340 42.15 12.43 14.80
CA ILE A 340 42.24 11.13 15.49
C ILE A 340 43.30 11.09 16.61
N GLN A 341 44.20 12.08 16.65
CA GLN A 341 45.23 12.21 17.68
C GLN A 341 44.80 13.11 18.86
N ASN A 342 43.62 13.75 18.78
CA ASN A 342 43.10 14.56 19.87
C ASN A 342 42.59 13.71 21.03
N ASP A 343 42.61 14.28 22.24
CA ASP A 343 41.93 13.70 23.40
C ASP A 343 40.41 13.68 23.17
N PHE A 344 39.73 12.64 23.67
CA PHE A 344 38.27 12.60 23.70
C PHE A 344 37.73 13.62 24.70
N LEU A 345 37.07 14.66 24.19
CA LEU A 345 36.59 15.78 25.00
C LEU A 345 35.28 15.44 25.75
N ASP A 346 34.31 14.90 25.01
CA ASP A 346 32.99 14.47 25.46
C ASP A 346 32.39 13.54 24.39
N PRO A 347 31.27 12.85 24.67
CA PRO A 347 30.62 11.98 23.69
C PRO A 347 30.21 12.71 22.41
N ASP A 348 29.71 13.95 22.49
CA ASP A 348 29.28 14.73 21.32
C ASP A 348 30.45 14.94 20.35
N PHE A 349 31.63 15.29 20.87
CA PHE A 349 32.85 15.40 20.09
C PHE A 349 33.23 14.09 19.39
N VAL A 350 33.05 12.93 20.04
CA VAL A 350 33.33 11.62 19.41
C VAL A 350 32.35 11.35 18.26
N GLY A 351 31.05 11.58 18.45
CA GLY A 351 30.06 11.41 17.38
C GLY A 351 30.31 12.33 16.19
N MET A 352 30.58 13.61 16.45
CA MET A 352 30.97 14.58 15.41
C MET A 352 32.27 14.19 14.70
N SER A 353 33.22 13.60 15.42
CA SER A 353 34.48 13.14 14.85
C SER A 353 34.28 11.93 13.93
N TYR A 354 33.44 10.98 14.32
CA TYR A 354 33.05 9.88 13.45
C TYR A 354 32.38 10.38 12.17
N SER A 355 31.42 11.30 12.24
CA SER A 355 30.83 11.90 11.04
C SER A 355 31.88 12.58 10.16
N ALA A 356 32.78 13.37 10.76
CA ALA A 356 33.84 14.07 10.05
C ALA A 356 34.91 13.17 9.41
N LEU A 357 35.05 11.94 9.90
CA LEU A 357 35.99 10.94 9.40
C LEU A 357 35.35 9.99 8.37
N TYR A 358 34.12 10.25 7.92
CA TYR A 358 33.53 9.55 6.79
C TYR A 358 34.46 9.58 5.57
N GLY A 359 34.81 8.41 5.02
CA GLY A 359 35.75 8.27 3.90
C GLY A 359 37.24 8.38 4.25
N TYR A 360 37.60 8.44 5.54
CA TYR A 360 38.99 8.46 6.01
C TYR A 360 39.45 7.14 6.65
N ASP A 361 38.73 6.03 6.42
CA ASP A 361 39.01 4.71 7.00
C ASP A 361 40.42 4.16 6.69
N SER A 362 41.04 4.66 5.62
CA SER A 362 42.38 4.25 5.18
C SER A 362 43.55 4.96 5.89
N ILE A 363 43.30 5.99 6.71
CA ILE A 363 44.39 6.71 7.39
C ILE A 363 45.03 5.85 8.50
N THR A 364 46.35 5.99 8.66
CA THR A 364 47.07 5.21 9.68
C THR A 364 46.61 5.58 11.09
N GLY A 365 46.17 4.59 11.86
CA GLY A 365 45.70 4.76 13.24
C GLY A 365 44.18 4.81 13.39
N PHE A 366 43.43 4.79 12.28
CA PHE A 366 41.97 4.84 12.30
C PHE A 366 41.33 3.69 13.10
N ASP A 367 41.74 2.44 12.87
CA ASP A 367 41.22 1.28 13.64
C ASP A 367 41.49 1.40 15.15
N THR A 368 42.66 1.91 15.52
CA THR A 368 43.02 2.17 16.92
C THR A 368 42.12 3.26 17.49
N TYR A 369 41.89 4.34 16.73
CA TYR A 369 40.98 5.40 17.12
C TYR A 369 39.56 4.88 17.35
N LEU A 370 39.00 4.05 16.47
CA LEU A 370 37.70 3.41 16.67
C LEU A 370 37.67 2.56 17.95
N THR A 371 38.72 1.78 18.20
CA THR A 371 38.84 0.95 19.41
C THR A 371 38.88 1.80 20.68
N ASP A 372 39.70 2.84 20.71
CA ASP A 372 39.90 3.69 21.88
C ASP A 372 38.67 4.58 22.16
N SER A 373 38.04 5.09 21.10
CA SER A 373 36.80 5.88 21.20
C SER A 373 35.62 5.03 21.64
N TYR A 374 35.48 3.78 21.18
CA TYR A 374 34.50 2.85 21.74
C TYR A 374 34.71 2.62 23.24
N ALA A 375 35.96 2.39 23.68
CA ALA A 375 36.25 2.22 25.10
C ALA A 375 35.84 3.45 25.93
N TYR A 376 36.05 4.65 25.39
CA TYR A 376 35.56 5.89 25.98
C TYR A 376 34.02 5.96 26.02
N LEU A 377 33.35 5.73 24.88
CA LEU A 377 31.89 5.78 24.75
C LEU A 377 31.18 4.76 25.63
N SER A 378 31.76 3.57 25.82
CA SER A 378 31.16 2.52 26.64
C SER A 378 30.93 2.96 28.10
N ALA A 379 31.69 3.94 28.59
CA ALA A 379 31.49 4.52 29.92
C ALA A 379 30.37 5.58 29.97
N ALA A 380 29.92 6.08 28.82
CA ALA A 380 28.83 7.03 28.66
C ALA A 380 27.49 6.37 28.27
N LEU A 381 27.49 5.08 27.91
CA LEU A 381 26.26 4.33 27.61
C LEU A 381 25.38 4.17 28.86
N SER A 382 24.08 4.29 28.66
CA SER A 382 23.03 4.00 29.64
C SER A 382 21.78 3.47 28.92
N GLU A 383 20.81 2.92 29.67
CA GLU A 383 19.52 2.49 29.11
C GLU A 383 18.69 3.67 28.57
N ASP A 384 18.99 4.88 29.05
CA ASP A 384 18.39 6.14 28.57
C ASP A 384 19.20 6.77 27.43
N GLY A 385 20.20 6.09 26.87
CA GLY A 385 21.06 6.59 25.79
C GLY A 385 22.42 7.11 26.28
N ILE A 386 22.93 8.18 25.66
CA ILE A 386 24.27 8.70 25.89
C ILE A 386 24.29 9.75 27.00
N VAL A 387 25.03 9.46 28.08
CA VAL A 387 25.32 10.39 29.17
C VAL A 387 26.40 11.38 28.75
N SER A 388 25.98 12.62 28.48
CA SER A 388 26.87 13.76 28.22
C SER A 388 26.55 14.89 29.20
N TRP A 389 27.56 15.65 29.63
CA TRP A 389 27.40 16.72 30.63
C TRP A 389 26.69 16.31 31.93
N GLY A 390 26.78 15.02 32.28
CA GLY A 390 26.24 14.43 33.49
C GLY A 390 24.83 13.83 33.39
N ASN A 391 24.14 13.95 32.24
CA ASN A 391 22.81 13.36 32.03
C ASN A 391 22.69 12.68 30.67
N ALA A 392 21.92 11.60 30.60
CA ALA A 392 21.47 11.05 29.32
C ALA A 392 20.54 12.06 28.62
N ASN A 393 20.72 12.25 27.32
CA ASN A 393 19.90 13.19 26.56
C ASN A 393 19.78 12.80 25.08
N ALA A 394 18.70 13.24 24.43
CA ALA A 394 18.40 12.90 23.05
C ALA A 394 19.43 13.42 22.05
N ALA A 395 19.93 14.66 22.23
CA ALA A 395 20.83 15.30 21.27
C ALA A 395 22.20 14.59 21.19
N SER A 396 22.79 14.25 22.34
CA SER A 396 24.03 13.48 22.37
C SER A 396 23.85 12.06 21.86
N THR A 397 22.71 11.43 22.16
CA THR A 397 22.37 10.09 21.64
C THR A 397 22.25 10.12 20.11
N ALA A 398 21.54 11.10 19.56
CA ALA A 398 21.42 11.32 18.12
C ALA A 398 22.78 11.59 17.45
N THR A 399 23.64 12.39 18.09
CA THR A 399 24.99 12.69 17.59
C THR A 399 25.87 11.44 17.50
N ILE A 400 25.80 10.54 18.50
CA ILE A 400 26.51 9.26 18.46
C ILE A 400 25.94 8.34 17.38
N ILE A 401 24.61 8.24 17.24
CA ILE A 401 23.98 7.46 16.17
C ILE A 401 24.47 7.93 14.79
N LEU A 402 24.45 9.23 14.52
CA LEU A 402 24.96 9.80 13.27
C LEU A 402 26.43 9.44 13.01
N GLY A 403 27.26 9.53 14.04
CA GLY A 403 28.66 9.15 13.97
C GLY A 403 28.85 7.67 13.63
N LEU A 404 28.16 6.77 14.35
CA LEU A 404 28.26 5.33 14.14
C LEU A 404 27.77 4.92 12.75
N VAL A 405 26.64 5.46 12.32
CA VAL A 405 26.06 5.21 10.99
C VAL A 405 27.00 5.68 9.88
N ALA A 406 27.65 6.84 10.04
CA ALA A 406 28.68 7.30 9.12
C ALA A 406 29.87 6.33 9.03
N GLN A 407 30.10 5.49 10.05
CA GLN A 407 31.17 4.50 10.03
C GLN A 407 30.68 3.09 9.66
N GLY A 408 29.42 2.94 9.26
CA GLY A 408 28.82 1.63 8.94
C GLY A 408 28.68 0.74 10.16
N ILE A 409 28.56 1.34 11.35
CA ILE A 409 28.40 0.64 12.61
C ILE A 409 26.93 0.76 13.03
N ASN A 410 26.27 -0.37 13.26
CA ASN A 410 24.87 -0.37 13.64
C ASN A 410 24.71 0.05 15.12
N PRO A 411 23.99 1.16 15.40
CA PRO A 411 23.77 1.66 16.77
C PRO A 411 22.92 0.71 17.64
N GLU A 412 22.29 -0.31 17.04
CA GLU A 412 21.53 -1.35 17.73
C GLU A 412 22.36 -2.61 18.03
N ASP A 413 23.63 -2.69 17.62
CA ASP A 413 24.48 -3.85 17.92
C ASP A 413 24.72 -3.99 19.43
N GLU A 414 24.92 -5.24 19.91
CA GLU A 414 25.14 -5.56 21.33
C GLU A 414 26.23 -4.70 22.01
N ALA A 415 27.22 -4.23 21.24
CA ALA A 415 28.29 -3.36 21.74
C ALA A 415 27.79 -1.98 22.22
N TYR A 416 26.68 -1.48 21.67
CA TYR A 416 26.10 -0.18 21.97
C TYR A 416 24.83 -0.29 22.82
N GLN A 417 24.53 -1.49 23.32
CA GLN A 417 23.36 -1.72 24.18
C GLN A 417 23.69 -1.60 25.67
N THR A 418 22.72 -1.10 26.44
CA THR A 418 22.68 -1.22 27.90
C THR A 418 21.39 -1.90 28.32
N ASN A 419 21.46 -2.98 29.12
CA ASN A 419 20.29 -3.77 29.51
C ASN A 419 19.43 -4.27 28.33
N ALA A 420 20.08 -4.57 27.19
CA ALA A 420 19.47 -4.96 25.92
C ALA A 420 18.67 -3.85 25.20
N VAL A 421 18.85 -2.59 25.61
CA VAL A 421 18.30 -1.40 24.93
C VAL A 421 19.41 -0.80 24.06
N GLY A 422 19.18 -0.71 22.74
CA GLY A 422 20.07 -0.07 21.78
C GLY A 422 19.93 1.46 21.75
N LEU A 423 20.81 2.16 21.03
CA LEU A 423 20.80 3.62 21.01
C LEU A 423 19.60 4.22 20.25
N VAL A 424 19.12 3.56 19.21
CA VAL A 424 17.91 3.96 18.46
C VAL A 424 16.69 3.75 19.34
N GLU A 425 16.57 2.61 20.02
CA GLU A 425 15.50 2.37 21.00
C GLU A 425 15.53 3.42 22.11
N ALA A 426 16.71 3.69 22.68
CA ALA A 426 16.89 4.71 23.70
C ALA A 426 16.53 6.11 23.19
N LEU A 427 16.89 6.45 21.95
CA LEU A 427 16.53 7.73 21.34
C LEU A 427 15.01 7.84 21.18
N MET A 428 14.35 6.82 20.63
CA MET A 428 12.90 6.79 20.43
C MET A 428 12.12 6.98 21.73
N ALA A 429 12.68 6.61 22.89
CA ALA A 429 12.05 6.87 24.19
C ALA A 429 11.89 8.37 24.54
N TYR A 430 12.62 9.26 23.86
CA TYR A 430 12.49 10.72 24.02
C TYR A 430 11.42 11.33 23.13
N GLU A 431 10.85 10.56 22.19
CA GLU A 431 9.77 10.99 21.31
C GLU A 431 8.52 11.33 22.13
N SER A 432 7.87 12.42 21.74
CA SER A 432 6.60 12.87 22.30
C SER A 432 5.92 13.85 21.33
N ASP A 433 4.81 13.43 20.74
CA ASP A 433 3.93 14.26 19.89
C ASP A 433 4.63 14.76 18.61
N GLY A 434 5.32 13.84 17.91
CA GLY A 434 6.01 14.10 16.65
C GLY A 434 7.32 14.89 16.81
N ALA A 435 7.85 14.95 18.04
CA ALA A 435 9.05 15.71 18.39
C ALA A 435 9.84 15.05 19.54
N PHE A 436 11.05 15.54 19.84
CA PHE A 436 11.93 14.94 20.84
C PHE A 436 12.18 15.87 22.02
N LYS A 437 12.08 15.32 23.23
CA LYS A 437 12.54 15.97 24.46
C LYS A 437 14.06 16.04 24.52
N TRP A 438 14.60 16.96 25.31
CA TRP A 438 16.03 16.96 25.60
C TRP A 438 16.38 15.87 26.63
N MET A 439 15.73 15.88 27.79
CA MET A 439 15.79 14.81 28.80
C MET A 439 14.45 14.07 28.91
N LEU A 440 14.47 12.77 29.26
CA LEU A 440 13.24 12.01 29.53
C LEU A 440 12.35 12.64 30.61
N THR A 441 12.98 13.36 31.56
CA THR A 441 12.28 14.04 32.66
C THR A 441 11.62 15.36 32.26
N ASP A 442 11.88 15.87 31.05
CA ASP A 442 11.30 17.11 30.59
C ASP A 442 9.81 16.94 30.25
N GLU A 443 9.03 17.97 30.56
CA GLU A 443 7.58 17.99 30.29
C GLU A 443 7.28 18.23 28.81
N ASN A 444 8.11 19.02 28.12
CA ASN A 444 7.87 19.46 26.75
C ASN A 444 9.01 18.99 25.82
N ALA A 445 8.67 18.77 24.56
CA ALA A 445 9.65 18.53 23.50
C ALA A 445 10.56 19.76 23.30
N ASP A 446 11.82 19.50 22.93
CA ASP A 446 12.78 20.50 22.49
C ASP A 446 12.79 20.55 20.96
N LEU A 447 11.94 21.44 20.44
CA LEU A 447 11.75 21.64 19.01
C LEU A 447 12.97 22.26 18.32
N MET A 448 13.80 23.03 19.04
CA MET A 448 14.85 23.82 18.39
C MET A 448 16.19 23.09 18.31
N PHE A 449 16.44 22.16 19.24
CA PHE A 449 17.75 21.53 19.33
C PHE A 449 17.67 20.00 19.24
N SER A 450 16.95 19.31 20.13
CA SER A 450 16.88 17.84 20.09
C SER A 450 16.14 17.27 18.89
N THR A 451 14.99 17.85 18.55
CA THR A 451 14.12 17.32 17.47
C THR A 451 14.81 17.25 16.09
N PRO A 452 15.43 18.32 15.55
CA PRO A 452 16.08 18.23 14.23
C PRO A 452 17.25 17.25 14.20
N GLN A 453 18.00 17.13 15.31
CA GLN A 453 19.10 16.18 15.44
C GLN A 453 18.60 14.73 15.48
N ALA A 454 17.55 14.45 16.25
CA ALA A 454 16.95 13.12 16.34
C ALA A 454 16.37 12.69 14.99
N PHE A 455 15.63 13.56 14.30
CA PHE A 455 15.13 13.29 12.95
C PHE A 455 16.26 12.92 11.99
N ASN A 456 17.35 13.70 11.98
CA ASN A 456 18.50 13.44 11.12
C ASN A 456 19.18 12.10 11.47
N ALA A 457 19.36 11.78 12.75
CA ALA A 457 19.93 10.51 13.19
C ALA A 457 19.08 9.30 12.77
N LEU A 458 17.76 9.39 12.94
CA LEU A 458 16.83 8.33 12.57
C LEU A 458 16.77 8.12 11.06
N VAL A 459 16.80 9.20 10.27
CA VAL A 459 16.90 9.10 8.80
C VAL A 459 18.22 8.47 8.37
N ALA A 460 19.36 8.85 8.98
CA ALA A 460 20.63 8.21 8.68
C ALA A 460 20.59 6.71 8.98
N TYR A 461 20.09 6.35 10.16
CA TYR A 461 19.90 4.96 10.59
C TYR A 461 19.04 4.18 9.59
N LYS A 462 17.87 4.71 9.22
CA LYS A 462 16.96 4.13 8.24
C LYS A 462 17.67 3.86 6.91
N LEU A 463 18.33 4.86 6.34
CA LEU A 463 18.98 4.74 5.03
C LEU A 463 20.11 3.71 5.02
N SER A 464 20.79 3.50 6.15
CA SER A 464 21.78 2.44 6.30
C SER A 464 21.11 1.08 6.52
N ARG A 465 20.11 0.99 7.40
CA ARG A 465 19.36 -0.23 7.73
C ARG A 465 18.68 -0.85 6.51
N ASP A 466 18.12 -0.02 5.63
CA ASP A 466 17.36 -0.45 4.46
C ASP A 466 18.26 -1.00 3.34
N VAL A 467 19.60 -0.92 3.52
CA VAL A 467 20.58 -1.50 2.60
C VAL A 467 21.30 -2.68 3.26
N TRP A 468 21.36 -3.80 2.54
CA TRP A 468 22.01 -5.01 3.02
C TRP A 468 23.44 -4.77 3.50
N GLY A 469 23.72 -5.19 4.74
CA GLY A 469 25.05 -5.08 5.35
C GLY A 469 25.32 -3.78 6.10
N PHE A 470 24.32 -2.90 6.25
CA PHE A 470 24.42 -1.66 7.02
C PHE A 470 25.61 -0.78 6.58
N PRO A 471 25.64 -0.33 5.30
CA PRO A 471 26.77 0.42 4.79
C PRO A 471 26.93 1.77 5.48
N ALA A 472 28.18 2.25 5.53
CA ALA A 472 28.48 3.60 5.97
C ALA A 472 27.61 4.63 5.21
N THR A 473 26.86 5.43 5.97
CA THR A 473 25.88 6.37 5.43
C THR A 473 26.06 7.72 6.11
N HIS A 474 26.25 8.79 5.32
CA HIS A 474 26.42 10.15 5.85
C HIS A 474 25.46 11.11 5.15
N LEU A 475 24.59 11.80 5.91
CA LEU A 475 23.55 12.63 5.29
C LEU A 475 24.07 13.88 4.56
N PHE A 476 25.30 14.30 4.86
CA PHE A 476 25.98 15.38 4.12
C PHE A 476 26.72 14.89 2.86
N ASP A 477 26.77 13.58 2.59
CA ASP A 477 27.23 13.02 1.32
C ASP A 477 26.09 13.05 0.31
N LEU A 478 25.90 14.20 -0.33
CA LEU A 478 24.73 14.53 -1.16
C LEU A 478 24.86 14.11 -2.63
N ASP A 479 25.80 13.21 -2.95
CA ASP A 479 26.13 12.74 -4.31
C ASP A 479 25.58 11.35 -4.68
#